data_AF-A0A955WJR7-F1
#
_entry.id   AF-A0A955WJR7-F1
#
_cell.length_a   1.000
_cell.length_b   1.000
_cell.length_c   1.000
_cell.angle_alpha   90.00
_cell.angle_beta   90.00
_cell.angle_gamma   90.00
#
_symmetry.space_group_name_H-M   'P 1'
#
loop_
_entity.id
_entity.type
_entity.pdbx_description
1 polymer ?
#
loop_
_entity_poly.entity_id
_entity_poly.type
_entity_poly.pdbx_seq_one_letter_code
_entity_poly.pdbx_strand_id
1 'polypeptide(L)'
;LAELEGGIEVAPNDQGRIGSQVHDEVLADYAPVVGAAWRPTPWLALGATWRGASQADFDLPIEVDLGETFPLPVPTLQVRGTAQFDPEQATLEVAGRPLPPLQVAAGLTWKRWSDYQNPIVYTAVPADFPAQPAPDFTDIIEWRAGVEWPIEAGPLVVTSRRLSLHAHPGARADRPAQPARQRPPHDRRRRRPALRPPALRGRRPMASPRRAPAHERFDGHRRSRLRPRDPPGHADAAPRAT
;
A
#
# COMPACT_ATOMS: atom_id res chain seq x y z
N LEU A 1 -6.70 -0.85 -3.90
CA LEU A 1 -5.72 -0.67 -2.81
C LEU A 1 -6.40 0.08 -1.67
N ALA A 2 -5.66 0.49 -0.65
CA ALA A 2 -6.18 1.25 0.48
C ALA A 2 -5.24 2.44 0.73
N GLU A 3 -5.74 3.66 0.61
CA GLU A 3 -5.11 4.91 1.02
C GLU A 3 -5.30 5.11 2.53
N LEU A 4 -4.34 5.75 3.19
CA LEU A 4 -4.37 6.01 4.64
C LEU A 4 -4.36 7.51 4.89
N GLU A 5 -5.51 8.06 5.28
CA GLU A 5 -5.65 9.46 5.68
C GLU A 5 -5.66 9.54 7.20
N GLY A 6 -4.91 10.44 7.82
CA GLY A 6 -4.88 10.47 9.28
C GLY A 6 -4.26 11.71 9.89
N GLY A 7 -4.24 11.79 11.21
CA GLY A 7 -3.69 12.96 11.92
C GLY A 7 -3.05 12.56 13.24
N ILE A 8 -1.91 13.16 13.55
CA ILE A 8 -1.23 12.99 14.83
C ILE A 8 -1.37 14.29 15.62
N GLU A 9 -2.21 14.27 16.65
CA GLU A 9 -2.31 15.37 17.61
C GLU A 9 -1.37 15.08 18.79
N VAL A 10 -0.47 16.01 19.10
CA VAL A 10 0.39 15.93 20.28
C VAL A 10 0.02 17.07 21.23
N ALA A 11 -0.60 16.71 22.36
CA ALA A 11 -1.09 17.67 23.36
C ALA A 11 -0.79 17.20 24.80
N PRO A 12 -0.63 18.12 25.77
CA PRO A 12 -0.57 17.77 27.18
C PRO A 12 -1.90 17.19 27.65
N ASN A 13 -1.86 16.03 28.32
CA ASN A 13 -3.03 15.45 28.97
C ASN A 13 -3.27 16.06 30.37
N ASP A 14 -4.39 15.70 30.97
CA ASP A 14 -4.88 16.13 32.29
C ASP A 14 -3.88 15.87 33.45
N GLN A 15 -2.80 15.13 33.19
CA GLN A 15 -1.74 14.77 34.13
C GLN A 15 -0.42 15.52 33.85
N GLY A 16 -0.41 16.48 32.92
CA GLY A 16 0.78 17.24 32.53
C GLY A 16 1.79 16.41 31.73
N ARG A 17 1.36 15.30 31.10
CA ARG A 17 2.20 14.47 30.24
C ARG A 17 1.82 14.68 28.78
N ILE A 18 2.81 14.69 27.90
CA ILE A 18 2.58 14.74 26.46
C ILE A 18 1.96 13.41 26.01
N GLY A 19 0.76 13.46 25.45
CA GLY A 19 0.07 12.33 24.82
C GLY A 19 0.02 12.51 23.30
N SER A 20 -0.27 11.42 22.58
CA SER A 20 -0.50 11.45 21.13
C SER A 20 -1.79 10.72 20.80
N GLN A 21 -2.64 11.34 19.98
CA GLN A 21 -3.82 10.71 19.37
C GLN A 21 -3.58 10.53 17.88
N VAL A 22 -3.95 9.36 17.36
CA VAL A 22 -3.85 9.02 15.93
C VAL A 22 -5.24 8.71 15.41
N HIS A 23 -5.69 9.44 14.40
CA HIS A 23 -6.86 9.10 13.60
C HIS A 23 -6.38 8.55 12.26
N ASP A 24 -6.89 7.41 11.80
CA ASP A 24 -6.58 6.83 10.48
C ASP A 24 -7.89 6.41 9.81
N GLU A 25 -8.14 6.89 8.60
CA GLU A 25 -9.18 6.49 7.67
C GLU A 25 -8.55 5.73 6.50
N VAL A 26 -9.19 4.63 6.10
CA VAL A 26 -8.72 3.78 5.01
C VAL A 26 -9.64 3.93 3.81
N LEU A 27 -9.18 4.66 2.78
CA LEU A 27 -9.94 4.90 1.56
C LEU A 27 -9.63 3.82 0.51
N ALA A 28 -10.66 3.20 -0.07
CA ALA A 28 -10.45 2.16 -1.07
C ALA A 28 -10.15 2.77 -2.45
N ASP A 29 -8.98 2.44 -2.99
CA ASP A 29 -8.60 2.75 -4.37
C ASP A 29 -8.99 1.61 -5.34
N TYR A 30 -9.47 1.97 -6.54
CA TYR A 30 -9.99 1.04 -7.54
C TYR A 30 -9.30 1.22 -8.89
N ALA A 31 -8.68 0.13 -9.38
CA ALA A 31 -8.10 0.05 -10.71
C ALA A 31 -8.99 -0.77 -11.66
N PRO A 32 -9.80 -0.14 -12.52
CA PRO A 32 -10.65 -0.87 -13.45
C PRO A 32 -9.84 -1.67 -14.46
N VAL A 33 -10.36 -2.84 -14.87
CA VAL A 33 -9.77 -3.69 -15.90
C VAL A 33 -10.82 -3.95 -16.98
N VAL A 34 -10.46 -3.68 -18.23
CA VAL A 34 -11.30 -3.98 -19.40
C VAL A 34 -10.50 -4.76 -20.42
N GLY A 35 -11.17 -5.59 -21.20
CA GLY A 35 -10.50 -6.38 -22.23
C GLY A 35 -11.43 -6.78 -23.35
N ALA A 36 -10.84 -6.99 -24.52
CA ALA A 36 -11.53 -7.46 -25.71
C ALA A 36 -10.71 -8.60 -26.32
N ALA A 37 -11.43 -9.59 -26.86
CA ALA A 37 -10.83 -10.68 -27.61
C ALA A 37 -11.58 -10.85 -28.93
N TRP A 38 -10.83 -11.07 -30.00
CA TRP A 38 -11.39 -11.23 -31.33
C TRP A 38 -10.70 -12.37 -32.07
N ARG A 39 -11.50 -13.24 -32.69
CA ARG A 39 -11.02 -14.35 -33.52
C ARG A 39 -11.50 -14.14 -34.96
N PRO A 40 -10.77 -13.35 -35.77
CA PRO A 40 -11.18 -13.06 -37.14
C PRO A 40 -11.22 -14.31 -38.03
N THR A 41 -10.36 -15.30 -37.74
CA THR A 41 -10.28 -16.56 -38.49
C THR A 41 -10.09 -17.73 -37.52
N PRO A 42 -10.29 -18.98 -37.96
CA PRO A 42 -10.03 -20.16 -37.12
C PRO A 42 -8.57 -20.31 -36.68
N TRP A 43 -7.63 -19.70 -37.40
CA TRP A 43 -6.20 -19.80 -37.13
C TRP A 43 -5.62 -18.57 -36.42
N LEU A 44 -6.38 -17.50 -36.21
CA LEU A 44 -5.88 -16.24 -35.64
C LEU A 44 -6.78 -15.75 -34.50
N ALA A 45 -6.16 -15.38 -33.39
CA ALA A 45 -6.78 -14.76 -32.23
C ALA A 45 -6.01 -13.49 -31.84
N LEU A 46 -6.74 -12.44 -31.55
CA LEU A 46 -6.25 -11.16 -31.07
C LEU A 46 -6.87 -10.89 -29.69
N GLY A 47 -6.09 -10.30 -28.80
CA GLY A 47 -6.53 -9.88 -27.48
C GLY A 47 -5.98 -8.50 -27.15
N ALA A 48 -6.76 -7.70 -26.47
CA ALA A 48 -6.32 -6.45 -25.88
C ALA A 48 -6.87 -6.36 -24.46
N THR A 49 -6.04 -5.93 -23.52
CA THR A 49 -6.47 -5.63 -22.15
C THR A 49 -5.92 -4.29 -21.73
N TRP A 50 -6.70 -3.58 -20.93
CA TRP A 50 -6.28 -2.35 -20.28
C TRP A 50 -6.62 -2.44 -18.80
N ARG A 51 -5.71 -1.95 -17.98
CA ARG A 51 -5.85 -1.85 -16.53
C ARG A 51 -5.47 -0.44 -16.11
N GLY A 52 -6.37 0.24 -15.40
CA GLY A 52 -6.10 1.54 -14.79
C GLY A 52 -5.00 1.45 -13.74
N ALA A 53 -4.35 2.58 -13.46
CA ALA A 53 -3.39 2.68 -12.37
C ALA A 53 -4.07 2.34 -11.03
N SER A 54 -3.30 1.79 -10.09
CA SER A 54 -3.72 1.65 -8.70
C SER A 54 -2.71 2.34 -7.81
N GLN A 55 -3.19 3.19 -6.92
CA GLN A 55 -2.38 4.03 -6.06
C GLN A 55 -2.89 3.95 -4.63
N ALA A 56 -1.97 3.95 -3.68
CA ALA A 56 -2.26 4.09 -2.27
C ALA A 56 -1.47 5.29 -1.76
N ASP A 57 -2.16 6.39 -1.52
CA ASP A 57 -1.58 7.58 -0.95
C ASP A 57 -1.69 7.56 0.57
N PHE A 58 -0.90 8.42 1.21
CA PHE A 58 -1.05 8.75 2.61
C PHE A 58 -0.92 10.25 2.80
N ASP A 59 -1.73 10.79 3.71
CA ASP A 59 -1.62 12.17 4.16
C ASP A 59 -1.81 12.24 5.67
N LEU A 60 -0.75 12.64 6.37
CA LEU A 60 -0.66 12.67 7.82
C LEU A 60 -0.17 14.05 8.29
N PRO A 61 -1.08 15.03 8.46
CA PRO A 61 -0.81 16.23 9.23
C PRO A 61 -0.39 15.89 10.67
N ILE A 62 0.72 16.49 11.10
CA ILE A 62 1.21 16.45 12.47
C ILE A 62 1.06 17.85 13.04
N GLU A 63 0.16 17.99 14.01
CA GLU A 63 -0.08 19.22 14.75
C GLU A 63 0.53 19.11 16.14
N VAL A 64 1.30 20.12 16.53
CA VAL A 64 1.99 20.16 17.81
C VAL A 64 1.47 21.34 18.62
N ASP A 65 0.72 21.06 19.68
CA ASP A 65 0.30 22.05 20.66
C ASP A 65 1.09 21.85 21.96
N LEU A 66 1.99 22.79 22.25
CA LEU A 66 2.82 22.76 23.47
C LEU A 66 2.13 23.43 24.67
N GLY A 67 0.89 23.90 24.51
CA GLY A 67 0.12 24.60 25.52
C GLY A 67 0.69 25.97 25.88
N GLU A 68 0.00 26.69 26.77
CA GLU A 68 0.36 28.07 27.16
C GLU A 68 1.72 28.19 27.88
N THR A 69 2.29 27.07 28.33
CA THR A 69 3.57 27.05 29.07
C THR A 69 4.78 27.20 28.13
N PHE A 70 4.65 26.80 26.86
CA PHE A 70 5.71 26.93 25.84
C PHE A 70 5.10 27.48 24.53
N PRO A 71 4.92 28.81 24.40
CA PRO A 71 4.26 29.45 23.26
C PRO A 71 5.20 29.54 22.04
N LEU A 72 5.83 28.43 21.67
CA LEU A 72 6.62 28.34 20.44
C LEU A 72 5.66 27.91 19.32
N PRO A 73 5.46 28.74 18.27
CA PRO A 73 4.64 28.35 17.13
C PRO A 73 5.37 27.24 16.37
N VAL A 74 4.85 26.01 16.45
CA VAL A 74 5.32 24.89 15.64
C VAL A 74 4.43 24.83 14.39
N PRO A 75 5.00 24.92 13.17
CA PRO A 75 4.19 24.76 11.97
C PRO A 75 3.69 23.31 11.86
N THR A 76 2.48 23.12 11.34
CA THR A 76 1.99 21.79 10.98
C THR A 76 2.98 21.11 10.04
N LEU A 77 3.38 19.88 10.38
CA LEU A 77 4.24 19.07 9.51
C LEU A 77 3.34 18.15 8.69
N GLN A 78 3.47 18.18 7.36
CA GLN A 78 2.64 17.39 6.46
C GLN A 78 3.42 16.14 6.00
N VAL A 79 3.13 14.98 6.56
CA VAL A 79 3.74 13.73 6.07
C VAL A 79 2.82 13.11 5.04
N ARG A 80 3.04 13.44 3.76
CA ARG A 80 2.25 12.91 2.64
C ARG A 80 3.11 12.28 1.55
N GLY A 81 2.52 11.38 0.78
CA GLY A 81 3.18 10.70 -0.33
C GLY A 81 2.42 9.47 -0.81
N THR A 82 3.08 8.67 -1.63
CA THR A 82 2.51 7.46 -2.22
C THR A 82 3.16 6.21 -1.61
N ALA A 83 2.38 5.45 -0.84
CA ALA A 83 2.83 4.22 -0.19
C ALA A 83 2.99 3.06 -1.19
N GLN A 84 2.12 3.00 -2.20
CA GLN A 84 2.18 1.99 -3.25
C GLN A 84 1.64 2.57 -4.56
N PHE A 85 2.38 2.31 -5.65
CA PHE A 85 1.96 2.67 -6.99
C PHE A 85 2.11 1.46 -7.92
N ASP A 86 1.06 1.18 -8.69
CA ASP A 86 1.05 0.23 -9.77
C ASP A 86 0.55 0.95 -11.03
N PRO A 87 1.41 1.14 -12.05
CA PRO A 87 1.09 1.99 -13.18
C PRO A 87 -0.09 1.44 -13.98
N GLU A 88 -0.72 2.34 -14.73
CA GLU A 88 -1.62 1.97 -15.82
C GLU A 88 -0.91 1.05 -16.82
N GLN A 89 -1.63 0.04 -17.31
CA GLN A 89 -1.07 -0.99 -18.20
C GLN A 89 -2.01 -1.27 -19.37
N ALA A 90 -1.46 -1.35 -20.58
CA ALA A 90 -2.16 -1.83 -21.76
C ALA A 90 -1.40 -3.01 -22.37
N THR A 91 -2.09 -4.11 -22.63
CA THR A 91 -1.51 -5.30 -23.25
C THR A 91 -2.22 -5.61 -24.57
N LEU A 92 -1.43 -5.91 -25.59
CA LEU A 92 -1.87 -6.44 -26.87
C LEU A 92 -1.30 -7.84 -27.05
N GLU A 93 -2.12 -8.78 -27.48
CA GLU A 93 -1.73 -10.17 -27.72
C GLU A 93 -2.24 -10.65 -29.07
N VAL A 94 -1.40 -11.42 -29.76
CA VAL A 94 -1.74 -12.14 -30.97
C VAL A 94 -1.32 -13.59 -30.79
N ALA A 95 -2.21 -14.51 -31.14
CA ALA A 95 -1.91 -15.92 -31.18
C ALA A 95 -2.46 -16.51 -32.46
N GLY A 96 -1.74 -17.45 -33.06
CA GLY A 96 -2.22 -18.11 -34.26
C GLY A 96 -1.57 -19.44 -34.55
N ARG A 97 -2.16 -20.14 -35.51
CA ARG A 97 -1.72 -21.44 -36.02
C ARG A 97 -1.35 -21.32 -37.50
N PRO A 98 -0.17 -20.76 -37.82
CA PRO A 98 0.26 -20.60 -39.22
C PRO A 98 0.37 -21.94 -39.95
N LEU A 99 0.63 -23.04 -39.22
CA LEU A 99 0.60 -24.41 -39.73
C LEU A 99 -0.18 -25.29 -38.75
N PRO A 100 -0.80 -26.42 -39.17
CA PRO A 100 -1.58 -27.27 -38.29
C PRO A 100 -0.89 -27.71 -36.99
N PRO A 101 0.41 -28.09 -36.98
CA PRO A 101 1.11 -28.40 -35.73
C PRO A 101 1.65 -27.16 -35.02
N LEU A 102 1.80 -26.03 -35.71
CA LEU A 102 2.54 -24.89 -35.16
C LEU A 102 1.59 -23.88 -34.54
N GLN A 103 1.73 -23.63 -33.24
CA GLN A 103 1.07 -22.51 -32.57
C GLN A 103 2.10 -21.46 -32.18
N VAL A 104 1.85 -20.21 -32.55
CA VAL A 104 2.69 -19.06 -32.22
C VAL A 104 1.88 -18.05 -31.42
N ALA A 105 2.53 -17.36 -30.49
CA ALA A 105 1.94 -16.25 -29.77
C ALA A 105 2.96 -15.15 -29.56
N ALA A 106 2.51 -13.91 -29.63
CA ALA A 106 3.29 -12.74 -29.27
C ALA A 106 2.41 -11.78 -28.46
N GLY A 107 3.03 -11.01 -27.58
CA GLY A 107 2.35 -9.98 -26.82
C GLY A 107 3.26 -8.82 -26.49
N LEU A 108 2.64 -7.66 -26.30
CA LEU A 108 3.26 -6.40 -25.96
C LEU A 108 2.49 -5.81 -24.79
N THR A 109 3.17 -5.38 -23.74
CA THR A 109 2.59 -4.68 -22.60
C THR A 109 3.29 -3.34 -22.45
N TRP A 110 2.54 -2.26 -22.51
CA TRP A 110 2.99 -0.93 -22.12
C TRP A 110 2.58 -0.65 -20.68
N LYS A 111 3.48 -0.02 -19.90
CA LYS A 111 3.24 0.40 -18.52
C LYS A 111 3.63 1.86 -18.35
N ARG A 112 2.69 2.69 -17.91
CA ARG A 112 2.85 4.14 -17.77
C ARG A 112 3.54 4.53 -16.46
N TRP A 113 4.81 4.19 -16.33
CA TRP A 113 5.61 4.57 -15.16
C TRP A 113 5.90 6.07 -15.07
N SER A 114 5.75 6.81 -16.17
CA SER A 114 5.88 8.28 -16.17
C SER A 114 4.86 9.01 -15.29
N ASP A 115 3.79 8.33 -14.89
CA ASP A 115 2.77 8.89 -13.99
C ASP A 115 3.12 8.73 -12.50
N TYR A 116 4.24 8.06 -12.18
CA TYR A 116 4.67 7.86 -10.81
C TYR A 116 4.97 9.20 -10.13
N GLN A 117 4.41 9.38 -8.93
CA GLN A 117 4.63 10.57 -8.11
C GLN A 117 5.73 10.33 -7.07
N ASN A 118 6.20 11.41 -6.43
CA ASN A 118 7.22 11.30 -5.39
C ASN A 118 6.70 10.44 -4.23
N PRO A 119 7.46 9.42 -3.77
CA PRO A 119 7.00 8.53 -2.70
C PRO A 119 6.80 9.26 -1.36
N ILE A 120 7.55 10.35 -1.17
CA ILE A 120 7.44 11.25 -0.02
C ILE A 120 7.65 12.66 -0.56
N VAL A 121 6.78 13.59 -0.16
CA VAL A 121 6.97 15.01 -0.44
C VAL A 121 7.55 15.74 0.78
N TYR A 122 8.09 16.94 0.57
CA TYR A 122 8.62 17.75 1.67
C TYR A 122 7.60 17.96 2.79
N THR A 123 8.05 17.69 4.02
CA THR A 123 7.20 17.64 5.22
C THR A 123 6.97 19.00 5.87
N ALA A 124 7.89 19.93 5.68
CA ALA A 124 7.76 21.31 6.09
C ALA A 124 8.66 22.16 5.19
N VAL A 125 8.05 22.88 4.27
CA VAL A 125 8.78 23.77 3.37
C VAL A 125 8.22 25.19 3.52
N PRO A 126 9.09 26.19 3.77
CA PRO A 126 8.74 27.58 3.57
C PRO A 126 8.09 27.79 2.20
N ALA A 127 7.15 28.73 2.10
CA ALA A 127 6.38 28.94 0.86
C ALA A 127 7.25 29.28 -0.37
N ASP A 128 8.48 29.73 -0.16
CA ASP A 128 9.49 30.07 -1.15
C ASP A 128 10.46 28.92 -1.48
N PHE A 129 10.27 27.74 -0.89
CA PHE A 129 11.11 26.59 -1.19
C PHE A 129 10.77 26.00 -2.57
N PRO A 130 11.77 25.61 -3.38
CA PRO A 130 11.50 25.04 -4.70
C PRO A 130 10.66 23.77 -4.61
N ALA A 131 9.79 23.56 -5.59
CA ALA A 131 9.06 22.32 -5.73
C ALA A 131 10.03 21.14 -5.82
N GLN A 132 9.69 20.04 -5.16
CA GLN A 132 10.47 18.81 -5.26
C GLN A 132 10.49 18.36 -6.73
N PRO A 133 11.66 18.01 -7.29
CA PRO A 133 11.73 17.51 -8.65
C PRO A 133 10.84 16.28 -8.79
N ALA A 134 10.13 16.18 -9.91
CA ALA A 134 9.36 14.99 -10.24
C ALA A 134 10.32 13.79 -10.37
N PRO A 135 9.87 12.59 -9.99
CA PRO A 135 10.68 11.40 -10.17
C PRO A 135 10.77 11.10 -11.68
N ASP A 136 11.99 10.94 -12.21
CA ASP A 136 12.27 10.80 -13.65
C ASP A 136 12.02 9.37 -14.15
N PHE A 137 10.80 8.86 -13.91
CA PHE A 137 10.40 7.55 -14.40
C PHE A 137 9.94 7.64 -15.85
N THR A 138 10.27 6.61 -16.61
CA THR A 138 9.92 6.49 -18.02
C THR A 138 9.07 5.25 -18.23
N ASP A 139 8.18 5.32 -19.22
CA ASP A 139 7.31 4.22 -19.56
C ASP A 139 8.09 2.97 -19.98
N ILE A 140 7.54 1.81 -19.61
CA ILE A 140 8.17 0.51 -19.91
C ILE A 140 7.34 -0.21 -20.94
N ILE A 141 8.03 -0.78 -21.93
CA ILE A 141 7.46 -1.71 -22.89
C ILE A 141 8.03 -3.10 -22.61
N GLU A 142 7.16 -4.08 -22.41
CA GLU A 142 7.51 -5.47 -22.23
C GLU A 142 6.99 -6.27 -23.42
N TRP A 143 7.82 -7.09 -24.05
CA TRP A 143 7.36 -7.98 -25.10
C TRP A 143 7.57 -9.43 -24.70
N ARG A 144 6.69 -10.29 -25.19
CA ARG A 144 6.78 -11.74 -25.04
C ARG A 144 6.48 -12.41 -26.36
N ALA A 145 7.20 -13.49 -26.65
CA ALA A 145 6.91 -14.34 -27.80
C ALA A 145 7.05 -15.81 -27.39
N GLY A 146 6.21 -16.66 -27.96
CA GLY A 146 6.24 -18.09 -27.69
C GLY A 146 5.81 -18.91 -28.90
N VAL A 147 6.37 -20.12 -28.96
CA VAL A 147 6.07 -21.10 -30.00
C VAL A 147 5.80 -22.44 -29.32
N GLU A 148 4.80 -23.14 -29.82
CA GLU A 148 4.40 -24.48 -29.41
C GLU A 148 4.28 -25.36 -30.66
N TRP A 149 4.93 -26.53 -30.60
CA TRP A 149 4.91 -27.54 -31.65
C TRP A 149 4.72 -28.93 -31.01
N PRO A 150 3.70 -29.72 -31.38
CA PRO A 150 3.50 -31.08 -30.92
C PRO A 150 4.50 -32.00 -31.61
N ILE A 151 5.28 -32.73 -30.82
CA ILE A 151 6.15 -33.78 -31.34
C ILE A 151 5.41 -35.10 -31.13
N GLU A 152 5.07 -35.76 -32.23
CA GLU A 152 4.54 -37.13 -32.21
C GLU A 152 5.72 -38.10 -32.06
N ALA A 153 5.79 -38.78 -30.91
CA ALA A 153 6.83 -39.76 -30.61
C ALA A 153 6.21 -41.17 -30.48
N GLY A 154 5.89 -41.81 -31.61
CA GLY A 154 5.42 -43.20 -31.64
C GLY A 154 4.02 -43.42 -31.01
N PRO A 155 3.67 -44.66 -30.60
CA PRO A 155 2.29 -45.04 -30.27
C PRO A 155 1.73 -44.43 -28.97
N LEU A 156 2.50 -43.63 -28.22
CA LEU A 156 1.96 -42.87 -27.10
C LEU A 156 2.86 -41.67 -26.74
N VAL A 157 2.19 -40.58 -26.34
CA VAL A 157 2.70 -39.31 -25.78
C VAL A 157 2.93 -38.19 -26.81
N VAL A 158 1.91 -37.33 -26.94
CA VAL A 158 2.05 -35.97 -27.48
C VAL A 158 2.83 -35.15 -26.46
N THR A 159 4.06 -34.76 -26.80
CA THR A 159 4.87 -33.86 -25.96
C THR A 159 4.85 -32.47 -26.59
N SER A 160 4.23 -31.50 -25.94
CA SER A 160 4.29 -30.08 -26.36
C SER A 160 5.59 -29.46 -25.85
N ARG A 161 6.44 -28.94 -26.74
CA ARG A 161 7.56 -28.07 -26.34
C ARG A 161 7.13 -26.62 -26.42
N ARG A 162 7.31 -25.87 -25.33
CA ARG A 162 7.08 -24.43 -25.25
C ARG A 162 8.42 -23.71 -25.08
N LEU A 163 8.72 -22.79 -25.99
CA LEU A 163 9.76 -21.78 -25.79
C LEU A 163 9.09 -20.43 -25.55
N SER A 164 9.57 -19.66 -24.57
CA SER A 164 9.06 -18.31 -24.29
C SER A 164 10.23 -17.37 -24.05
N LEU A 165 10.24 -16.25 -24.77
CA LEU A 165 11.22 -15.18 -24.63
C LEU A 165 10.53 -13.95 -24.05
N HIS A 166 11.21 -13.30 -23.11
CA HIS A 166 10.78 -12.06 -22.47
C HIS A 166 11.93 -11.07 -22.54
N ALA A 167 11.69 -9.86 -23.03
CA ALA A 167 12.65 -8.78 -22.89
C ALA A 167 11.99 -7.42 -22.67
N HIS A 168 12.77 -6.50 -22.10
CA HIS A 168 12.34 -5.18 -21.68
C HIS A 168 13.35 -4.18 -22.27
N PRO A 169 13.02 -3.48 -23.38
CA PRO A 169 13.86 -2.42 -23.92
C PRO A 169 13.65 -1.19 -23.03
N GLY A 170 14.45 -1.08 -21.97
CA GLY A 170 14.38 0.01 -20.99
C GLY A 170 15.50 -0.13 -19.98
N ALA A 171 16.60 0.55 -20.25
CA ALA A 171 17.76 0.65 -19.39
C ALA A 171 17.85 2.06 -18.78
N ARG A 172 18.20 2.13 -17.48
CA ARG A 172 18.67 3.30 -16.70
C ARG A 172 17.67 4.46 -16.47
N ALA A 173 16.88 4.33 -15.41
CA ALA A 173 17.25 4.87 -14.10
C ALA A 173 17.36 3.66 -13.16
N ASP A 174 17.98 3.79 -11.99
CA ASP A 174 18.03 2.73 -11.00
C ASP A 174 16.73 1.92 -10.97
N ARG A 175 16.81 0.60 -11.18
CA ARG A 175 15.66 -0.30 -10.96
C ARG A 175 15.02 0.18 -9.66
N PRO A 176 13.70 0.45 -9.61
CA PRO A 176 13.06 0.75 -8.33
C PRO A 176 13.50 -0.36 -7.41
N ALA A 177 14.22 0.00 -6.35
CA ALA A 177 14.69 -0.96 -5.37
C ALA A 177 13.45 -1.72 -4.98
N GLN A 178 13.36 -2.97 -5.41
CA GLN A 178 12.25 -3.85 -5.07
C GLN A 178 12.16 -3.70 -3.55
N PRO A 179 11.09 -3.12 -2.99
CA PRO A 179 11.05 -2.77 -1.58
C PRO A 179 11.46 -4.03 -0.86
N ALA A 180 12.62 -3.96 -0.19
CA ALA A 180 13.36 -5.14 0.22
C ALA A 180 12.34 -6.06 0.88
N ARG A 181 12.05 -7.21 0.25
CA ARG A 181 11.04 -8.16 0.77
C ARG A 181 11.28 -8.21 2.25
N GLN A 182 10.37 -7.63 3.04
CA GLN A 182 10.51 -7.59 4.47
C GLN A 182 10.56 -9.06 4.87
N ARG A 183 11.78 -9.57 5.11
CA ARG A 183 11.92 -10.94 5.58
C ARG A 183 11.10 -10.94 6.86
N PRO A 184 10.09 -11.82 6.98
CA PRO A 184 9.36 -11.92 8.24
C PRO A 184 10.43 -12.05 9.34
N PRO A 185 10.34 -11.24 10.41
CA PRO A 185 11.37 -11.19 11.42
C PRO A 185 11.66 -12.61 11.85
N HIS A 186 12.88 -13.08 11.55
CA HIS A 186 13.30 -14.41 11.95
C HIS A 186 13.06 -14.51 13.44
N ASP A 187 12.17 -15.42 13.83
CA ASP A 187 11.88 -15.73 15.22
C ASP A 187 13.16 -16.27 15.88
N ARG A 188 13.96 -15.35 16.42
CA ARG A 188 15.17 -15.62 17.19
C ARG A 188 14.84 -16.13 18.60
N ARG A 189 13.60 -16.55 18.89
CA ARG A 189 13.22 -17.11 20.21
C ARG A 189 13.46 -18.61 20.37
N ARG A 190 14.42 -19.22 19.67
CA ARG A 190 14.85 -20.59 20.00
C ARG A 190 16.36 -20.73 19.98
N ARG A 191 16.98 -20.31 21.10
CA ARG A 191 18.13 -20.95 21.77
C ARG A 191 18.62 -20.05 22.91
N ARG A 192 17.88 -20.04 24.03
CA ARG A 192 18.53 -19.79 25.33
C ARG A 192 19.05 -21.14 25.83
N PRO A 193 20.35 -21.30 26.10
CA PRO A 193 20.84 -22.46 26.83
C PRO A 193 20.21 -22.46 28.22
N ALA A 194 19.74 -23.63 28.66
CA ALA A 194 19.12 -23.81 29.97
C ALA A 194 20.12 -23.42 31.06
N LEU A 195 19.88 -22.28 31.71
CA LEU A 195 20.52 -21.94 32.98
C LEU A 195 20.03 -22.96 34.02
N ARG A 196 20.96 -23.80 34.48
CA ARG A 196 20.76 -24.69 35.63
C ARG A 196 20.28 -23.86 36.83
N PRO A 197 19.21 -24.28 37.53
CA PRO A 197 18.80 -23.60 38.76
C PRO A 197 19.87 -23.83 39.85
N PRO A 198 20.21 -22.80 40.64
CA PRO A 198 21.03 -22.97 41.83
C PRO A 198 20.25 -23.77 42.90
N ALA A 199 20.98 -24.62 43.61
CA ALA A 199 20.46 -25.47 44.68
C ALA A 199 19.83 -24.63 45.80
N LEU A 200 18.56 -24.91 46.09
CA LEU A 200 17.82 -24.41 47.24
C LEU A 200 18.49 -24.91 48.54
N ARG A 201 19.13 -24.00 49.27
CA ARG A 201 19.53 -24.20 50.68
C ARG A 201 18.74 -23.25 51.57
N GLY A 202 18.06 -23.82 52.57
CA GLY A 202 17.77 -23.14 53.84
C GLY A 202 16.49 -22.31 53.89
N ARG A 203 15.38 -22.98 54.24
CA ARG A 203 14.20 -22.35 54.84
C ARG A 203 14.58 -21.67 56.17
N ARG A 204 14.11 -20.43 56.38
CA ARG A 204 13.72 -19.91 57.70
C ARG A 204 12.33 -19.29 57.58
N PRO A 205 11.37 -19.63 58.44
CA PRO A 205 10.04 -19.03 58.43
C PRO A 205 10.09 -17.70 59.21
N MET A 206 9.55 -16.64 58.64
CA MET A 206 9.21 -15.45 59.43
C MET A 206 7.84 -14.90 59.03
N ALA A 207 6.97 -14.95 60.04
CA ALA A 207 5.91 -14.02 60.40
C ALA A 207 5.06 -13.39 59.29
N SER A 208 3.79 -13.80 59.27
CA SER A 208 2.67 -13.08 58.69
C SER A 208 2.50 -11.68 59.30
N PRO A 209 2.10 -10.70 58.47
CA PRO A 209 1.25 -9.62 58.95
C PRO A 209 -0.09 -9.54 58.21
N ARG A 210 -1.14 -9.66 59.03
CA ARG A 210 -2.42 -8.93 59.06
C ARG A 210 -3.07 -8.43 57.76
N ARG A 211 -4.32 -8.91 57.61
CA ARG A 211 -5.45 -8.39 56.81
C ARG A 211 -5.76 -6.90 57.01
N ALA A 212 -6.28 -6.31 55.92
CA ALA A 212 -7.49 -5.46 55.79
C ALA A 212 -7.23 -4.07 55.14
N PRO A 213 -8.23 -3.37 54.55
CA PRO A 213 -9.56 -3.80 54.11
C PRO A 213 -9.87 -3.48 52.62
N ALA A 214 -11.03 -3.95 52.17
CA ALA A 214 -11.66 -3.68 50.89
C ALA A 214 -12.31 -2.29 50.83
N HIS A 215 -12.11 -1.58 49.72
CA HIS A 215 -12.81 -0.39 49.22
C HIS A 215 -12.49 -0.36 47.71
N GLU A 216 -13.33 -0.03 46.74
CA GLU A 216 -14.70 0.48 46.68
C GLU A 216 -15.07 0.33 45.19
N ARG A 217 -16.28 -0.16 44.89
CA ARG A 217 -16.76 -0.25 43.51
C ARG A 217 -17.07 1.15 43.02
N PHE A 218 -16.40 1.59 41.96
CA PHE A 218 -16.70 2.86 41.29
C PHE A 218 -17.50 2.57 40.01
N ASP A 219 -18.83 2.69 40.12
CA ASP A 219 -19.75 2.76 38.99
C ASP A 219 -19.74 4.20 38.45
N GLY A 220 -19.18 4.38 37.26
CA GLY A 220 -19.10 5.67 36.57
C GLY A 220 -19.83 5.65 35.23
N HIS A 221 -21.16 5.73 35.26
CA HIS A 221 -21.97 6.05 34.09
C HIS A 221 -21.63 7.45 33.56
N ARG A 222 -20.91 7.54 32.43
CA ARG A 222 -20.77 8.81 31.68
C ARG A 222 -21.72 8.80 30.49
N ARG A 223 -22.80 9.59 30.62
CA ARG A 223 -23.77 9.89 29.57
C ARG A 223 -23.10 10.70 28.46
N SER A 224 -23.06 10.15 27.26
CA SER A 224 -22.74 10.84 26.01
C SER A 224 -23.85 11.85 25.69
N ARG A 225 -23.54 13.15 25.75
CA ARG A 225 -24.39 14.21 25.20
C ARG A 225 -24.06 14.34 23.71
N LEU A 226 -24.89 13.73 22.87
CA LEU A 226 -24.98 14.04 21.44
C LEU A 226 -25.43 15.50 21.31
N ARG A 227 -24.61 16.34 20.67
CA ARG A 227 -25.07 17.64 20.16
C ARG A 227 -25.92 17.40 18.89
N PRO A 228 -27.05 18.10 18.71
CA PRO A 228 -27.78 18.06 17.46
C PRO A 228 -26.96 18.73 16.35
N ARG A 229 -26.97 18.09 15.18
CA ARG A 229 -26.40 18.59 13.92
C ARG A 229 -27.46 19.49 13.27
N ASP A 230 -27.13 20.74 13.02
CA ASP A 230 -28.00 21.65 12.27
C ASP A 230 -28.16 21.16 10.82
N PRO A 231 -29.36 21.23 10.22
CA PRO A 231 -29.57 20.89 8.83
C PRO A 231 -29.02 21.99 7.89
N PRO A 232 -28.47 21.64 6.72
CA PRO A 232 -28.04 22.61 5.73
C PRO A 232 -29.25 23.35 5.14
N GLY A 233 -29.19 24.68 5.19
CA GLY A 233 -30.15 25.57 4.57
C GLY A 233 -30.17 25.40 3.05
N HIS A 234 -31.37 25.25 2.52
CA HIS A 234 -31.68 25.42 1.10
C HIS A 234 -31.35 26.85 0.67
N ALA A 235 -30.47 26.99 -0.32
CA ALA A 235 -30.30 28.23 -1.08
C ALA A 235 -30.70 27.98 -2.54
N ASP A 236 -31.92 28.44 -2.81
CA ASP A 236 -32.47 29.01 -4.03
C ASP A 236 -31.84 28.74 -5.39
N ALA A 237 -32.68 28.14 -6.23
CA ALA A 237 -32.66 28.23 -7.67
C ALA A 237 -33.18 29.59 -8.15
N ALA A 238 -32.50 30.22 -9.11
CA ALA A 238 -33.07 31.18 -10.07
C ALA A 238 -32.13 31.31 -11.30
N PRO A 239 -32.55 31.93 -12.42
CA PRO A 239 -33.05 31.19 -13.56
C PRO A 239 -32.24 31.40 -14.86
N ARG A 240 -32.57 30.57 -15.86
CA ARG A 240 -32.17 30.72 -17.27
C ARG A 240 -32.66 32.05 -17.86
N ALA A 241 -31.81 32.69 -18.66
CA ALA A 241 -32.15 33.56 -19.78
C ALA A 241 -31.21 33.16 -20.94
N THR A 242 -31.75 32.53 -21.99
CA THR A 242 -31.94 33.08 -23.36
C THR A 242 -30.65 33.38 -24.09
#